data_AF-A0A534BYD0-F1
#
_entry.id   AF-A0A534BYD0-F1
#
_cell.length_a   1.000
_cell.length_b   1.000
_cell.length_c   1.000
_cell.angle_alpha   90.00
_cell.angle_beta   90.00
_cell.angle_gamma   90.00
#
_symmetry.space_group_name_H-M   'P 1'
#
loop_
_entity.id
_entity.type
_entity.pdbx_description
1 polymer ?
#
loop_
_entity_poly.entity_id
_entity_poly.type
_entity_poly.pdbx_seq_one_letter_code
_entity_poly.pdbx_strand_id
1 'polypeptide(L)'
;MKVPFAQGAIALMADGKGPEPKSLSLVAPLAPEPTAIPVDASMSAGEVALTNLHALLADWLRHEPGARLGQDPEALHDLRVTARRMDATLSLFAPYLPEALVRARGKLKTLLRILGTPRDLDIQLGELTRISPQLPEGERPALDPLMHHLESERARARGRMLQALDSESTRGWIDTLRASVEGPSWAPSASSPGAAAVMPELVRGRFRKLRKAFRRLNTLSSMEQYHAVRARAKKLRYTIEPAAVIYGKPAGEMLRVLRRLQDRLGTQQDAYVAKNRLLAIAADPPRGLPSQTLFLMGRLAERHSMAAAQARKPVEKAWRKVRGRRWRALRLKLEELRAASPAPPAAPLRVADVNLTARLERPSQVNA
;
A
#
# COMPACT_ATOMS: atom_id res chain seq x y z
N MET A 1 48.58 19.46 39.83
CA MET A 1 48.99 19.46 38.41
C MET A 1 47.78 19.95 37.59
N LYS A 2 47.39 21.23 37.67
CA LYS A 2 47.75 22.39 36.83
C LYS A 2 47.70 22.13 35.29
N VAL A 3 46.51 22.41 34.69
CA VAL A 3 46.11 23.17 33.46
C VAL A 3 47.06 23.23 32.22
N PRO A 4 46.63 23.49 30.94
CA PRO A 4 45.47 24.32 30.56
C PRO A 4 44.63 24.00 29.28
N PHE A 5 43.51 24.73 29.24
CA PHE A 5 42.72 25.24 28.12
C PHE A 5 43.50 25.54 26.80
N ALA A 6 42.81 25.35 25.67
CA ALA A 6 43.03 26.13 24.46
C ALA A 6 41.68 26.54 23.85
N GLN A 7 41.38 27.85 23.91
CA GLN A 7 40.45 28.53 23.02
C GLN A 7 41.16 28.80 21.69
N GLY A 8 40.44 28.68 20.58
CA GLY A 8 40.89 29.07 19.26
C GLY A 8 39.69 29.23 18.33
N ALA A 9 39.06 30.41 18.38
CA ALA A 9 38.07 30.84 17.40
C ALA A 9 38.79 31.36 16.15
N ILE A 10 38.44 30.85 14.97
CA ILE A 10 38.55 31.58 13.70
C ILE A 10 37.23 31.38 12.94
N ALA A 11 36.50 32.47 12.79
CA ALA A 11 35.41 32.62 11.86
C ALA A 11 35.98 32.93 10.47
N LEU A 12 35.46 32.29 9.43
CA LEU A 12 35.35 32.92 8.11
C LEU A 12 34.13 32.38 7.37
N MET A 13 33.36 33.33 6.84
CA MET A 13 32.10 33.16 6.14
C MET A 13 32.27 32.67 4.70
N ALA A 14 31.14 32.15 4.20
CA ALA A 14 30.61 32.25 2.84
C ALA A 14 30.81 31.07 1.89
N ASP A 15 29.66 30.76 1.25
CA ASP A 15 29.44 29.97 0.04
C ASP A 15 29.67 28.46 0.08
N GLY A 16 28.58 27.74 0.31
CA GLY A 16 28.48 26.33 -0.04
C GLY A 16 27.09 25.79 0.27
N LYS A 17 26.23 25.72 -0.75
CA LYS A 17 24.96 24.96 -0.77
C LYS A 17 24.92 23.85 0.29
N GLY A 18 24.23 24.10 1.40
CA GLY A 18 23.91 23.07 2.38
C GLY A 18 23.17 21.92 1.67
N PRO A 19 23.47 20.65 2.00
CA PRO A 19 22.88 19.53 1.30
C PRO A 19 21.35 19.58 1.49
N GLU A 20 20.62 19.64 0.38
CA GLU A 20 19.16 19.50 0.39
C GLU A 20 18.79 18.27 1.22
N PRO A 21 17.80 18.36 2.13
CA PRO A 21 17.37 17.22 2.92
C PRO A 21 16.80 16.17 1.96
N LYS A 22 17.58 15.11 1.73
CA LYS A 22 17.11 13.89 1.07
C LYS A 22 15.96 13.37 1.91
N SER A 23 14.74 13.66 1.46
CA SER A 23 13.54 13.00 1.92
C SER A 23 13.83 11.51 1.84
N LEU A 24 13.83 10.81 2.99
CA LEU A 24 13.68 9.37 3.01
C LEU A 24 12.28 9.09 2.46
N SER A 25 12.15 9.09 1.13
CA SER A 25 11.38 8.02 0.52
C SER A 25 11.96 6.77 1.14
N LEU A 26 11.15 6.01 1.87
CA LEU A 26 11.41 4.60 2.16
C LEU A 26 11.71 3.93 0.82
N VAL A 27 12.98 4.00 0.40
CA VAL A 27 13.54 3.17 -0.63
C VAL A 27 13.60 1.82 0.05
N ALA A 28 12.55 1.03 -0.11
CA ALA A 28 12.73 -0.40 0.00
C ALA A 28 13.79 -0.76 -1.06
N PRO A 29 14.93 -1.38 -0.68
CA PRO A 29 15.71 -2.11 -1.65
C PRO A 29 14.79 -3.12 -2.33
N LEU A 30 15.08 -3.37 -3.60
CA LEU A 30 14.34 -4.29 -4.48
C LEU A 30 13.99 -5.55 -3.68
N ALA A 31 12.72 -5.74 -3.29
CA ALA A 31 12.26 -7.06 -2.88
C ALA A 31 12.66 -8.00 -4.03
N PRO A 32 13.34 -9.12 -3.75
CA PRO A 32 13.82 -10.00 -4.81
C PRO A 32 12.67 -10.27 -5.77
N GLU A 33 12.96 -10.15 -7.07
CA GLU A 33 12.02 -10.53 -8.11
C GLU A 33 11.49 -11.93 -7.73
N PRO A 34 10.17 -12.11 -7.58
CA PRO A 34 9.63 -13.39 -7.18
C PRO A 34 10.18 -14.44 -8.13
N THR A 35 10.59 -15.61 -7.61
CA THR A 35 10.93 -16.79 -8.40
C THR A 35 9.77 -17.02 -9.37
N ALA A 36 9.94 -16.51 -10.59
CA ALA A 36 8.87 -16.36 -11.54
C ALA A 36 8.70 -17.72 -12.19
N ILE A 37 7.65 -18.44 -11.79
CA ILE A 37 7.08 -19.44 -12.69
C ILE A 37 6.71 -18.66 -13.95
N PRO A 38 7.30 -18.99 -15.12
CA PRO A 38 7.16 -18.17 -16.31
C PRO A 38 5.68 -18.12 -16.73
N VAL A 39 5.12 -16.91 -16.68
CA VAL A 39 3.80 -16.62 -17.24
C VAL A 39 3.93 -16.51 -18.75
N ASP A 40 3.27 -17.40 -19.50
CA ASP A 40 3.24 -17.36 -20.96
C ASP A 40 2.00 -16.62 -21.49
N ALA A 41 2.10 -16.08 -22.71
CA ALA A 41 1.01 -15.40 -23.40
C ALA A 41 -0.13 -16.34 -23.79
N SER A 42 0.12 -17.66 -23.90
CA SER A 42 -0.91 -18.68 -24.13
C SER A 42 -1.78 -18.95 -22.91
N MET A 43 -1.38 -18.48 -21.72
CA MET A 43 -2.08 -18.81 -20.49
C MET A 43 -3.49 -18.19 -20.43
N SER A 44 -4.41 -18.92 -19.80
CA SER A 44 -5.72 -18.38 -19.43
C SER A 44 -5.62 -17.30 -18.34
N ALA A 45 -6.65 -16.47 -18.20
CA ALA A 45 -6.68 -15.47 -17.11
C ALA A 45 -6.63 -16.13 -15.72
N GLY A 46 -7.23 -17.31 -15.56
CA GLY A 46 -7.19 -18.09 -14.32
C GLY A 46 -5.79 -18.63 -14.01
N GLU A 47 -5.09 -19.12 -15.03
CA GLU A 47 -3.70 -19.59 -14.93
C GLU A 47 -2.72 -18.53 -14.45
N VAL A 48 -2.79 -17.34 -15.05
CA VAL A 48 -1.97 -16.19 -14.60
C VAL A 48 -2.26 -15.87 -13.14
N ALA A 49 -3.52 -15.95 -12.74
CA ALA A 49 -3.94 -15.69 -11.36
C ALA A 49 -3.39 -16.73 -10.39
N LEU A 50 -3.54 -18.02 -10.69
CA LEU A 50 -3.06 -19.12 -9.86
C LEU A 50 -1.53 -19.12 -9.73
N THR A 51 -0.83 -18.91 -10.84
CA THR A 51 0.64 -18.81 -10.86
C THR A 51 1.13 -17.67 -9.95
N ASN A 52 0.48 -16.51 -10.03
CA ASN A 52 0.82 -15.38 -9.17
C ASN A 52 0.42 -15.63 -7.70
N LEU A 53 -0.72 -16.27 -7.43
CA LEU A 53 -1.13 -16.63 -6.07
C LEU A 53 -0.19 -17.65 -5.44
N HIS A 54 0.30 -18.62 -6.21
CA HIS A 54 1.30 -19.60 -5.77
C HIS A 54 2.60 -18.90 -5.34
N ALA A 55 3.15 -18.02 -6.19
CA ALA A 55 4.34 -17.23 -5.85
C ALA A 55 4.11 -16.35 -4.60
N LEU A 56 2.96 -15.68 -4.52
CA LEU A 56 2.63 -14.85 -3.35
C LEU A 56 2.44 -15.67 -2.08
N LEU A 57 1.90 -16.89 -2.17
CA LEU A 57 1.77 -17.80 -1.02
C LEU A 57 3.14 -18.22 -0.50
N ALA A 58 4.07 -18.54 -1.41
CA ALA A 58 5.46 -18.80 -1.02
C ALA A 58 6.10 -17.58 -0.33
N ASP A 59 5.88 -16.36 -0.85
CA ASP A 59 6.37 -15.14 -0.19
C ASP A 59 5.71 -14.92 1.18
N TRP A 60 4.41 -15.20 1.33
CA TRP A 60 3.73 -15.10 2.62
C TRP A 60 4.42 -15.99 3.65
N LEU A 61 4.61 -17.27 3.30
CA LEU A 61 5.22 -18.27 4.17
C LEU A 61 6.68 -17.92 4.52
N ARG A 62 7.39 -17.25 3.61
CA ARG A 62 8.75 -16.74 3.83
C ARG A 62 8.80 -15.57 4.81
N HIS A 63 7.88 -14.61 4.70
CA HIS A 63 7.88 -13.38 5.50
C HIS A 63 7.19 -13.53 6.86
N GLU A 64 6.24 -14.47 6.99
CA GLU A 64 5.47 -14.66 8.23
C GLU A 64 6.33 -14.90 9.47
N PRO A 65 7.35 -15.79 9.46
CA PRO A 65 8.20 -16.01 10.64
C PRO A 65 8.90 -14.73 11.11
N GLY A 66 9.43 -13.94 10.17
CA GLY A 66 10.06 -12.66 10.48
C GLY A 66 9.08 -11.65 11.07
N ALA A 67 7.85 -11.59 10.55
CA ALA A 67 6.80 -10.71 11.09
C ALA A 67 6.37 -11.12 12.50
N ARG A 68 6.40 -12.43 12.82
CA ARG A 68 6.12 -12.95 14.17
C ARG A 68 7.22 -12.60 15.16
N LEU A 69 8.48 -12.85 14.78
CA LEU A 69 9.67 -12.51 15.56
C LEU A 69 9.81 -11.00 15.75
N GLY A 70 9.45 -10.22 14.74
CA GLY A 70 9.37 -8.76 14.71
C GLY A 70 10.58 -8.06 15.30
N GLN A 71 11.76 -8.61 15.02
CA GLN A 71 13.08 -7.99 15.24
C GLN A 71 13.34 -6.88 14.20
N ASP A 72 12.87 -7.10 12.97
CA ASP A 72 12.91 -6.13 11.88
C ASP A 72 11.47 -5.69 11.50
N PRO A 73 11.14 -4.40 11.61
CA PRO A 73 9.85 -3.86 11.15
C PRO A 73 9.56 -4.10 9.65
N GLU A 74 10.58 -4.30 8.83
CA GLU A 74 10.40 -4.58 7.40
C GLU A 74 9.83 -5.98 7.12
N ALA A 75 10.05 -6.97 8.00
CA ALA A 75 9.43 -8.28 7.82
C ALA A 75 7.88 -8.20 7.85
N LEU A 76 7.31 -7.39 8.75
CA LEU A 76 5.87 -7.12 8.77
C LEU A 76 5.43 -6.27 7.56
N HIS A 77 6.29 -5.36 7.08
CA HIS A 77 6.04 -4.62 5.85
C HIS A 77 5.84 -5.57 4.66
N ASP A 78 6.77 -6.48 4.46
CA ASP A 78 6.78 -7.40 3.33
C ASP A 78 5.60 -8.36 3.38
N LEU A 79 5.30 -8.94 4.56
CA LEU A 79 4.11 -9.77 4.74
C LEU A 79 2.84 -9.00 4.33
N ARG A 80 2.71 -7.73 4.72
CA ARG A 80 1.57 -6.88 4.31
C ARG A 80 1.58 -6.59 2.82
N VAL A 81 2.74 -6.34 2.21
CA VAL A 81 2.84 -6.10 0.77
C VAL A 81 2.36 -7.34 0.02
N THR A 82 2.79 -8.53 0.41
CA THR A 82 2.36 -9.82 -0.14
C THR A 82 0.85 -10.01 0.01
N ALA A 83 0.32 -9.82 1.21
CA ALA A 83 -1.11 -9.91 1.50
C ALA A 83 -1.96 -8.97 0.61
N ARG A 84 -1.49 -7.74 0.37
CA ARG A 84 -2.18 -6.77 -0.50
C ARG A 84 -2.15 -7.19 -1.96
N ARG A 85 -1.04 -7.77 -2.42
CA ARG A 85 -0.91 -8.30 -3.78
C ARG A 85 -1.82 -9.51 -3.97
N MET A 86 -1.97 -10.37 -2.96
CA MET A 86 -2.96 -11.45 -2.96
C MET A 86 -4.39 -10.91 -3.07
N ASP A 87 -4.80 -9.93 -2.23
CA ASP A 87 -6.16 -9.35 -2.31
C ASP A 87 -6.42 -8.72 -3.67
N ALA A 88 -5.42 -8.03 -4.24
CA ALA A 88 -5.54 -7.44 -5.56
C ALA A 88 -5.70 -8.51 -6.65
N THR A 89 -4.95 -9.62 -6.57
CA THR A 89 -5.02 -10.74 -7.52
C THR A 89 -6.37 -11.44 -7.43
N LEU A 90 -6.79 -11.85 -6.23
CA LEU A 90 -8.11 -12.44 -5.97
C LEU A 90 -9.24 -11.52 -6.43
N SER A 91 -9.13 -10.21 -6.18
CA SER A 91 -10.14 -9.24 -6.60
C SER A 91 -10.18 -9.00 -8.11
N LEU A 92 -9.04 -9.12 -8.79
CA LEU A 92 -8.92 -8.84 -10.22
C LEU A 92 -9.44 -10.03 -11.03
N PHE A 93 -9.06 -11.23 -10.62
CA PHE A 93 -9.36 -12.47 -11.32
C PHE A 93 -10.56 -13.22 -10.75
N ALA A 94 -11.33 -12.63 -9.82
CA ALA A 94 -12.51 -13.27 -9.23
C ALA A 94 -13.46 -13.96 -10.25
N PRO A 95 -13.74 -13.39 -11.44
CA PRO A 95 -14.59 -14.06 -12.44
C PRO A 95 -13.98 -15.32 -13.09
N TYR A 96 -12.67 -15.53 -12.91
CA TYR A 96 -11.87 -16.58 -13.54
C TYR A 96 -11.24 -17.53 -12.50
N LEU A 97 -11.62 -17.40 -11.23
CA LEU A 97 -11.09 -18.19 -10.14
C LEU A 97 -12.17 -19.13 -9.58
N PRO A 98 -11.78 -20.30 -9.05
CA PRO A 98 -12.66 -21.15 -8.27
C PRO A 98 -13.32 -20.41 -7.11
N GLU A 99 -14.55 -20.81 -6.80
CA GLU A 99 -15.33 -20.17 -5.74
C GLU A 99 -14.62 -20.22 -4.38
N ALA A 100 -13.86 -21.28 -4.09
CA ALA A 100 -13.06 -21.41 -2.88
C ALA A 100 -12.07 -20.24 -2.70
N LEU A 101 -11.35 -19.86 -3.76
CA LEU A 101 -10.41 -18.72 -3.73
C LEU A 101 -11.14 -17.38 -3.61
N VAL A 102 -12.30 -17.24 -4.25
CA VAL A 102 -13.14 -16.03 -4.12
C VAL A 102 -13.60 -15.85 -2.68
N ARG A 103 -14.04 -16.94 -2.01
CA ARG A 103 -14.43 -16.93 -0.60
C ARG A 103 -13.25 -16.68 0.35
N ALA A 104 -12.07 -17.24 0.04
CA ALA A 104 -10.84 -17.06 0.84
C ALA A 104 -10.40 -15.58 0.97
N ARG A 105 -10.83 -14.72 0.04
CA ARG A 105 -10.53 -13.28 0.08
C ARG A 105 -11.05 -12.59 1.35
N GLY A 106 -12.19 -13.02 1.90
CA GLY A 106 -12.78 -12.41 3.10
C GLY A 106 -11.84 -12.45 4.30
N LYS A 107 -11.28 -13.63 4.58
CA LYS A 107 -10.29 -13.83 5.65
C LYS A 107 -9.02 -13.02 5.41
N LEU A 108 -8.51 -13.00 4.18
CA LEU A 108 -7.34 -12.19 3.82
C LEU A 108 -7.55 -10.69 4.13
N LYS A 109 -8.74 -10.14 3.88
CA LYS A 109 -9.05 -8.75 4.22
C LYS A 109 -9.05 -8.50 5.73
N THR A 110 -9.54 -9.47 6.50
CA THR A 110 -9.47 -9.41 7.97
C THR A 110 -8.02 -9.43 8.44
N LEU A 111 -7.19 -10.35 7.93
CA LEU A 111 -5.76 -10.40 8.24
C LEU A 111 -5.04 -9.11 7.84
N LEU A 112 -5.31 -8.56 6.65
CA LEU A 112 -4.76 -7.29 6.19
C LEU A 112 -5.07 -6.12 7.14
N ARG A 113 -6.26 -6.10 7.75
CA ARG A 113 -6.62 -5.09 8.75
C ARG A 113 -5.83 -5.28 10.03
N ILE A 114 -5.76 -6.52 10.53
CA ILE A 114 -5.06 -6.88 11.77
C ILE A 114 -3.56 -6.60 11.67
N LEU A 115 -2.92 -7.02 10.57
CA LEU A 115 -1.52 -6.72 10.27
C LEU A 115 -1.26 -5.21 10.15
N GLY A 116 -2.31 -4.41 9.87
CA GLY A 116 -2.17 -2.99 9.59
C GLY A 116 -1.90 -2.14 10.79
N THR A 117 -2.60 -2.39 11.87
CA THR A 117 -2.45 -1.62 13.11
C THR A 117 -1.01 -1.60 13.62
N PRO A 118 -0.29 -2.73 13.79
CA PRO A 118 1.10 -2.68 14.25
C PRO A 118 2.04 -2.02 13.25
N ARG A 119 1.88 -2.22 11.93
CA ARG A 119 2.73 -1.55 10.91
C ARG A 119 2.50 -0.04 10.88
N ASP A 120 1.26 0.41 11.02
CA ASP A 120 0.96 1.84 11.04
C ASP A 120 1.58 2.50 12.29
N LEU A 121 1.71 1.77 13.40
CA LEU A 121 2.43 2.20 14.60
C LEU A 121 3.96 2.16 14.44
N ASP A 122 4.52 1.14 13.77
CA ASP A 122 5.95 1.12 13.41
C ASP A 122 6.36 2.37 12.61
N ILE A 123 5.52 2.76 11.64
CA ILE A 123 5.75 3.94 10.80
C ILE A 123 5.70 5.21 11.65
N GLN A 124 4.70 5.35 12.53
CA GLN A 124 4.55 6.51 13.40
C GLN A 124 5.74 6.64 14.36
N LEU A 125 6.10 5.57 15.06
CA LEU A 125 7.24 5.56 15.97
C LEU A 125 8.54 5.89 15.23
N GLY A 126 8.79 5.27 14.08
CA GLY A 126 9.97 5.56 13.27
C GLY A 126 10.01 7.01 12.75
N GLU A 127 8.85 7.63 12.53
CA GLU A 127 8.76 9.06 12.21
C GLU A 127 9.10 9.94 13.41
N LEU A 128 8.55 9.66 14.60
CA LEU A 128 8.85 10.42 15.82
C LEU A 128 10.33 10.29 16.21
N THR A 129 10.90 9.09 16.13
CA THR A 129 12.34 8.86 16.35
C THR A 129 13.20 9.70 15.42
N ARG A 130 12.80 9.86 14.15
CA ARG A 130 13.51 10.70 13.17
C ARG A 130 13.38 12.19 13.48
N ILE A 131 12.24 12.61 14.02
CA ILE A 131 11.95 14.01 14.33
C ILE A 131 12.60 14.45 15.64
N SER A 132 12.67 13.57 16.64
CA SER A 132 13.24 13.84 17.96
C SER A 132 14.57 14.64 17.94
N PRO A 133 15.61 14.24 17.19
CA PRO A 133 16.88 15.00 17.18
C PRO A 133 16.77 16.39 16.53
N GLN A 134 15.71 16.66 15.77
CA GLN A 134 15.45 17.94 15.11
C GLN A 134 14.70 18.93 16.00
N LEU A 135 14.22 18.49 17.16
CA LEU A 135 13.58 19.34 18.16
C LEU A 135 14.65 20.08 18.98
N PRO A 136 14.34 21.31 19.46
CA PRO A 136 15.15 21.99 20.47
C PRO A 136 15.40 21.07 21.67
N GLU A 137 16.60 21.11 22.24
CA GLU A 137 17.03 20.17 23.28
C GLU A 137 16.08 20.12 24.48
N GLY A 138 15.61 21.28 24.96
CA GLY A 138 14.65 21.38 26.05
C GLY A 138 13.23 20.87 25.74
N GLU A 139 12.89 20.65 24.47
CA GLU A 139 11.58 20.14 24.05
C GLU A 139 11.57 18.62 23.81
N ARG A 140 12.75 17.99 23.65
CA ARG A 140 12.85 16.55 23.38
C ARG A 140 12.15 15.68 24.44
N PRO A 141 12.30 15.94 25.76
CA PRO A 141 11.62 15.14 26.79
C PRO A 141 10.09 15.21 26.70
N ALA A 142 9.53 16.26 26.09
CA ALA A 142 8.08 16.37 25.92
C ALA A 142 7.52 15.37 24.89
N LEU A 143 8.37 14.72 24.09
CA LEU A 143 7.97 13.69 23.13
C LEU A 143 7.82 12.30 23.78
N ASP A 144 8.54 12.05 24.87
CA ASP A 144 8.61 10.73 25.50
C ASP A 144 7.23 10.18 25.89
N PRO A 145 6.31 10.96 26.51
CA PRO A 145 4.98 10.43 26.87
C PRO A 145 4.17 9.94 25.66
N LEU A 146 4.29 10.62 24.52
CA LEU A 146 3.65 10.19 23.27
C LEU A 146 4.27 8.91 22.73
N MET A 147 5.61 8.80 22.75
CA MET A 147 6.30 7.59 22.31
C MET A 147 5.90 6.38 23.15
N HIS A 148 5.92 6.50 24.48
CA HIS A 148 5.50 5.43 25.40
C HIS A 148 4.05 5.00 25.15
N HIS A 149 3.14 5.96 24.90
CA HIS A 149 1.75 5.65 24.55
C HIS A 149 1.66 4.79 23.27
N LEU A 150 2.34 5.21 22.20
CA LEU A 150 2.34 4.50 20.90
C LEU A 150 3.02 3.13 20.98
N GLU A 151 4.09 2.99 21.77
CA GLU A 151 4.75 1.71 22.03
C GLU A 151 3.81 0.73 22.76
N SER A 152 3.07 1.22 23.75
CA SER A 152 2.05 0.44 24.46
C SER A 152 0.94 -0.03 23.52
N GLU A 153 0.46 0.85 22.63
CA GLU A 153 -0.50 0.47 21.59
C GLU A 153 0.06 -0.57 20.61
N ARG A 154 1.33 -0.40 20.22
CA ARG A 154 2.02 -1.32 19.31
C ARG A 154 2.14 -2.71 19.92
N ALA A 155 2.50 -2.80 21.20
CA ALA A 155 2.56 -4.07 21.93
C ALA A 155 1.20 -4.78 21.94
N ARG A 156 0.12 -4.05 22.26
CA ARG A 156 -1.26 -4.60 22.22
C ARG A 156 -1.66 -5.05 20.81
N ALA A 157 -1.38 -4.23 19.79
CA ALA A 157 -1.69 -4.54 18.40
C ALA A 157 -0.93 -5.77 17.91
N ARG A 158 0.33 -5.91 18.32
CA ARG A 158 1.15 -7.07 18.04
C ARG A 158 0.62 -8.33 18.71
N GLY A 159 0.18 -8.26 19.97
CA GLY A 159 -0.47 -9.39 20.64
C GLY A 159 -1.70 -9.90 19.86
N ARG A 160 -2.58 -8.99 19.42
CA ARG A 160 -3.74 -9.35 18.57
C ARG A 160 -3.33 -9.93 17.22
N MET A 161 -2.24 -9.42 16.63
CA MET A 161 -1.70 -9.94 15.38
C MET A 161 -1.24 -11.39 15.53
N LEU A 162 -0.46 -11.69 16.57
CA LEU A 162 0.02 -13.06 16.83
C LEU A 162 -1.16 -14.01 17.05
N GLN A 163 -2.12 -13.65 17.90
CA GLN A 163 -3.34 -14.44 18.12
C GLN A 163 -4.10 -14.73 16.82
N ALA A 164 -4.21 -13.73 15.94
CA ALA A 164 -4.88 -13.92 14.65
C ALA A 164 -4.10 -14.84 13.71
N LEU A 165 -2.77 -14.74 13.68
CA LEU A 165 -1.92 -15.62 12.88
C LEU A 165 -1.93 -17.06 13.41
N ASP A 166 -2.03 -17.25 14.73
CA ASP A 166 -2.10 -18.57 15.39
C ASP A 166 -3.48 -19.23 15.33
N SER A 167 -4.52 -18.47 14.98
CA SER A 167 -5.89 -19.00 14.93
C SER A 167 -6.03 -20.16 13.94
N GLU A 168 -6.82 -21.16 14.31
CA GLU A 168 -7.20 -22.27 13.42
C GLU A 168 -7.83 -21.78 12.12
N SER A 169 -8.62 -20.71 12.19
CA SER A 169 -9.19 -20.03 11.03
C SER A 169 -8.13 -19.51 10.05
N THR A 170 -6.95 -19.09 10.52
CA THR A 170 -5.85 -18.68 9.64
C THR A 170 -5.12 -19.87 9.05
N ARG A 171 -4.90 -20.94 9.84
CA ARG A 171 -4.33 -22.20 9.34
C ARG A 171 -5.17 -22.80 8.21
N GLY A 172 -6.46 -22.99 8.44
CA GLY A 172 -7.38 -23.52 7.42
C GLY A 172 -7.50 -22.61 6.18
N TRP A 173 -7.29 -21.30 6.33
CA TRP A 173 -7.21 -20.38 5.19
C TRP A 173 -5.93 -20.59 4.36
N ILE A 174 -4.78 -20.78 5.00
CA ILE A 174 -3.52 -21.13 4.31
C ILE A 174 -3.69 -22.47 3.59
N ASP A 175 -4.28 -23.47 4.25
CA ASP A 175 -4.49 -24.80 3.65
C ASP A 175 -5.42 -24.73 2.44
N THR A 176 -6.49 -23.93 2.53
CA THR A 176 -7.39 -23.67 1.38
C THR A 176 -6.64 -23.04 0.21
N LEU A 177 -5.80 -22.03 0.48
CA LEU A 177 -4.99 -21.40 -0.57
C LEU A 177 -4.03 -22.40 -1.19
N ARG A 178 -3.31 -23.17 -0.36
CA ARG A 178 -2.35 -24.19 -0.79
C ARG A 178 -3.00 -25.22 -1.69
N ALA A 179 -4.08 -25.86 -1.22
CA ALA A 179 -4.83 -26.85 -1.99
C ALA A 179 -5.35 -26.29 -3.32
N SER A 180 -5.73 -25.00 -3.34
CA SER A 180 -6.24 -24.35 -4.56
C SER A 180 -5.16 -24.01 -5.58
N VAL A 181 -3.90 -23.78 -5.16
CA VAL A 181 -2.80 -23.40 -6.07
C VAL A 181 -1.86 -24.55 -6.40
N GLU A 182 -1.81 -25.61 -5.58
CA GLU A 182 -0.99 -26.82 -5.78
C GLU A 182 -1.81 -28.03 -6.28
N GLY A 183 -3.15 -27.95 -6.24
CA GLY A 183 -4.02 -29.09 -6.55
C GLY A 183 -4.11 -29.45 -8.05
N PRO A 184 -4.33 -30.74 -8.39
CA PRO A 184 -4.44 -31.24 -9.77
C PRO A 184 -5.72 -30.79 -10.51
N SER A 185 -6.64 -30.09 -9.83
CA SER A 185 -7.98 -29.79 -10.32
C SER A 185 -8.09 -28.57 -11.24
N TRP A 186 -6.97 -27.99 -11.66
CA TRP A 186 -6.99 -26.90 -12.63
C TRP A 186 -6.67 -27.46 -14.02
N ALA A 187 -7.53 -28.33 -14.55
CA ALA A 187 -7.54 -28.51 -15.99
C ALA A 187 -8.15 -27.23 -16.58
N PRO A 188 -7.44 -26.47 -17.43
CA PRO A 188 -8.06 -25.35 -18.11
C PRO A 188 -9.26 -25.88 -18.87
N SER A 189 -10.46 -25.41 -18.52
CA SER A 189 -11.60 -25.61 -19.41
C SER A 189 -11.23 -24.96 -20.73
N ALA A 190 -11.41 -25.64 -21.86
CA ALA A 190 -11.16 -25.10 -23.20
C ALA A 190 -11.94 -23.78 -23.46
N SER A 191 -12.94 -23.47 -22.63
CA SER A 191 -13.71 -22.23 -22.64
C SER A 191 -13.14 -21.09 -21.78
N SER A 192 -12.01 -21.28 -21.09
CA SER A 192 -11.39 -20.26 -20.24
C SER A 192 -10.74 -19.18 -21.12
N PRO A 193 -11.08 -17.89 -20.93
CA PRO A 193 -10.55 -16.86 -21.80
C PRO A 193 -9.07 -16.62 -21.54
N GLY A 194 -8.30 -16.50 -22.63
CA GLY A 194 -6.87 -16.18 -22.60
C GLY A 194 -6.57 -14.87 -21.87
N ALA A 195 -5.47 -14.81 -21.14
CA ALA A 195 -5.04 -13.60 -20.45
C ALA A 195 -4.82 -12.44 -21.42
N ALA A 196 -4.28 -12.72 -22.61
CA ALA A 196 -4.08 -11.75 -23.69
C ALA A 196 -5.39 -11.14 -24.21
N ALA A 197 -6.52 -11.85 -24.11
CA ALA A 197 -7.84 -11.35 -24.47
C ALA A 197 -8.49 -10.50 -23.35
N VAL A 198 -8.33 -10.91 -22.09
CA VAL A 198 -9.00 -10.31 -20.92
C VAL A 198 -8.28 -9.06 -20.39
N MET A 199 -6.97 -9.19 -20.18
CA MET A 199 -6.17 -8.21 -19.46
C MET A 199 -6.12 -6.81 -20.13
N PRO A 200 -6.12 -6.68 -21.48
CA PRO A 200 -6.19 -5.37 -22.14
C PRO A 200 -7.35 -4.49 -21.68
N GLU A 201 -8.58 -5.03 -21.61
CA GLU A 201 -9.76 -4.26 -21.20
C GLU A 201 -9.73 -3.91 -19.71
N LEU A 202 -9.23 -4.82 -18.87
CA LEU A 202 -9.04 -4.55 -17.44
C LEU A 202 -8.05 -3.40 -17.22
N VAL A 203 -6.90 -3.43 -17.89
CA VAL A 203 -5.88 -2.36 -17.82
C VAL A 203 -6.44 -1.03 -18.33
N ARG A 204 -7.09 -1.02 -19.51
CA ARG A 204 -7.74 0.18 -20.09
C ARG A 204 -8.80 0.75 -19.15
N GLY A 205 -9.67 -0.10 -18.59
CA GLY A 205 -10.71 0.30 -17.64
C GLY A 205 -10.15 0.96 -16.37
N ARG A 206 -9.11 0.36 -15.77
CA ARG A 206 -8.44 0.90 -14.58
C ARG A 206 -7.73 2.22 -14.88
N PHE A 207 -7.06 2.33 -16.02
CA PHE A 207 -6.43 3.58 -16.46
C PHE A 207 -7.47 4.69 -16.69
N ARG A 208 -8.60 4.39 -17.35
CA ARG A 208 -9.69 5.35 -17.53
C ARG A 208 -10.22 5.88 -16.18
N LYS A 209 -10.43 4.98 -15.21
CA LYS A 209 -10.87 5.36 -13.84
C LYS A 209 -9.83 6.23 -13.14
N LEU A 210 -8.53 5.90 -13.24
CA LEU A 210 -7.44 6.72 -12.69
C LEU A 210 -7.40 8.11 -13.34
N ARG A 211 -7.44 8.17 -14.67
CA ARG A 211 -7.44 9.43 -15.44
C ARG A 211 -8.65 10.30 -15.07
N LYS A 212 -9.84 9.72 -14.93
CA LYS A 212 -11.05 10.45 -14.50
C LYS A 212 -10.87 11.04 -13.09
N ALA A 213 -10.27 10.30 -12.16
CA ALA A 213 -10.03 10.79 -10.82
C ALA A 213 -9.00 11.93 -10.78
N PHE A 214 -7.90 11.81 -11.53
CA PHE A 214 -6.92 12.89 -11.66
C PHE A 214 -7.49 14.17 -12.26
N ARG A 215 -8.36 14.07 -13.28
CA ARG A 215 -9.00 15.26 -13.89
C ARG A 215 -9.89 16.04 -12.91
N ARG A 216 -10.32 15.41 -11.82
CA ARG A 216 -11.13 16.05 -10.77
C ARG A 216 -10.27 16.70 -9.68
N LEU A 217 -8.96 16.48 -9.69
CA LEU A 217 -8.07 17.12 -8.74
C LEU A 217 -7.79 18.57 -9.17
N ASN A 218 -7.86 19.49 -8.23
CA ASN A 218 -7.50 20.89 -8.37
C ASN A 218 -6.74 21.37 -7.11
N THR A 219 -6.40 22.66 -7.06
CA THR A 219 -5.66 23.27 -5.94
C THR A 219 -6.44 23.25 -4.61
N LEU A 220 -7.76 23.13 -4.65
CA LEU A 220 -8.65 23.07 -3.50
C LEU A 220 -9.04 21.64 -3.11
N SER A 221 -8.51 20.62 -3.81
CA SER A 221 -8.91 19.23 -3.57
C SER A 221 -8.56 18.75 -2.17
N SER A 222 -9.52 18.02 -1.57
CA SER A 222 -9.37 17.43 -0.23
C SER A 222 -8.43 16.23 -0.24
N MET A 223 -7.95 15.85 0.95
CA MET A 223 -7.07 14.70 1.11
C MET A 223 -7.76 13.37 0.73
N GLU A 224 -9.05 13.25 0.97
CA GLU A 224 -9.86 12.09 0.56
C GLU A 224 -9.86 11.93 -0.97
N GLN A 225 -9.87 13.04 -1.72
CA GLN A 225 -9.79 13.00 -3.18
C GLN A 225 -8.40 12.49 -3.64
N TYR A 226 -7.31 12.97 -3.02
CA TYR A 226 -5.96 12.44 -3.28
C TYR A 226 -5.83 10.96 -2.88
N HIS A 227 -6.44 10.55 -1.77
CA HIS A 227 -6.51 9.16 -1.34
C HIS A 227 -7.21 8.28 -2.39
N ALA A 228 -8.33 8.76 -2.93
CA ALA A 228 -9.10 8.07 -3.96
C ALA A 228 -8.29 7.91 -5.27
N VAL A 229 -7.39 8.85 -5.58
CA VAL A 229 -6.44 8.74 -6.69
C VAL A 229 -5.36 7.70 -6.39
N ARG A 230 -4.75 7.73 -5.19
CA ARG A 230 -3.76 6.73 -4.74
C ARG A 230 -4.31 5.31 -4.82
N ALA A 231 -5.54 5.09 -4.35
CA ALA A 231 -6.21 3.81 -4.42
C ALA A 231 -6.36 3.32 -5.88
N ARG A 232 -6.72 4.21 -6.81
CA ARG A 232 -6.85 3.88 -8.24
C ARG A 232 -5.49 3.61 -8.90
N ALA A 233 -4.45 4.36 -8.54
CA ALA A 233 -3.09 4.12 -9.01
C ALA A 233 -2.58 2.74 -8.57
N LYS A 234 -2.85 2.36 -7.31
CA LYS A 234 -2.57 1.02 -6.78
C LYS A 234 -3.30 -0.07 -7.56
N LYS A 235 -4.61 0.10 -7.78
CA LYS A 235 -5.41 -0.86 -8.56
C LYS A 235 -4.88 -1.03 -9.99
N LEU A 236 -4.48 0.06 -10.68
CA LEU A 236 -3.89 -0.04 -12.02
C LEU A 236 -2.55 -0.79 -11.98
N ARG A 237 -1.65 -0.45 -11.04
CA ARG A 237 -0.37 -1.14 -10.88
C ARG A 237 -0.56 -2.65 -10.68
N TYR A 238 -1.40 -3.03 -9.71
CA TYR A 238 -1.70 -4.43 -9.43
C TYR A 238 -2.47 -5.15 -10.54
N THR A 239 -3.04 -4.42 -11.50
CA THR A 239 -3.63 -5.04 -12.71
C THR A 239 -2.54 -5.35 -13.74
N ILE A 240 -1.49 -4.53 -13.81
CA ILE A 240 -0.41 -4.71 -14.79
C ILE A 240 0.62 -5.73 -14.29
N GLU A 241 0.95 -5.72 -12.99
CA GLU A 241 2.01 -6.56 -12.41
C GLU A 241 1.89 -8.07 -12.74
N PRO A 242 0.72 -8.72 -12.57
CA PRO A 242 0.62 -10.17 -12.78
C PRO A 242 0.88 -10.60 -14.23
N ALA A 243 0.61 -9.73 -15.20
CA ALA A 243 0.77 -10.00 -16.63
C ALA A 243 1.90 -9.17 -17.26
N ALA A 244 2.80 -8.60 -16.44
CA ALA A 244 3.83 -7.69 -16.93
C ALA A 244 4.77 -8.37 -17.94
N VAL A 245 5.05 -9.67 -17.74
CA VAL A 245 5.87 -10.50 -18.64
C VAL A 245 5.26 -10.56 -20.05
N ILE A 246 3.94 -10.77 -20.16
CA ILE A 246 3.20 -10.82 -21.43
C ILE A 246 3.39 -9.51 -22.23
N TYR A 247 3.46 -8.38 -21.54
CA TYR A 247 3.58 -7.05 -22.15
C TYR A 247 5.02 -6.55 -22.30
N GLY A 248 5.99 -7.26 -21.73
CA GLY A 248 7.42 -6.92 -21.76
C GLY A 248 7.74 -5.48 -21.33
N LYS A 249 8.72 -4.87 -22.02
CA LYS A 249 9.28 -3.55 -21.71
C LYS A 249 8.22 -2.44 -21.53
N PRO A 250 7.17 -2.31 -22.37
CA PRO A 250 6.08 -1.35 -22.15
C PRO A 250 5.42 -1.42 -20.75
N ALA A 251 5.16 -2.63 -20.23
CA ALA A 251 4.59 -2.77 -18.89
C ALA A 251 5.62 -2.42 -17.81
N GLY A 252 6.87 -2.87 -17.93
CA GLY A 252 7.94 -2.50 -16.99
C GLY A 252 8.12 -0.98 -16.86
N GLU A 253 8.14 -0.26 -17.99
CA GLU A 253 8.21 1.21 -18.02
C GLU A 253 7.00 1.87 -17.35
N MET A 254 5.78 1.34 -17.59
CA MET A 254 4.55 1.83 -16.96
C MET A 254 4.57 1.60 -15.45
N LEU A 255 4.94 0.40 -15.00
CA LEU A 255 5.04 0.06 -13.59
C LEU A 255 6.03 0.98 -12.87
N ARG A 256 7.17 1.30 -13.50
CA ARG A 256 8.16 2.24 -12.94
C ARG A 256 7.59 3.64 -12.74
N VAL A 257 6.83 4.18 -13.69
CA VAL A 257 6.19 5.51 -13.50
C VAL A 257 5.00 5.47 -12.53
N LEU A 258 4.26 4.36 -12.45
CA LEU A 258 3.18 4.19 -11.48
C LEU A 258 3.70 4.08 -10.05
N ARG A 259 4.83 3.39 -9.82
CA ARG A 259 5.50 3.33 -8.52
C ARG A 259 5.89 4.74 -8.06
N ARG A 260 6.63 5.49 -8.89
CA ARG A 260 6.95 6.89 -8.61
C ARG A 260 5.74 7.75 -8.29
N LEU A 261 4.63 7.57 -9.01
CA LEU A 261 3.40 8.30 -8.72
C LEU A 261 2.82 7.90 -7.35
N GLN A 262 2.83 6.61 -7.01
CA GLN A 262 2.40 6.12 -5.71
C GLN A 262 3.31 6.64 -4.59
N ASP A 263 4.61 6.76 -4.79
CA ASP A 263 5.53 7.29 -3.78
C ASP A 263 5.16 8.73 -3.42
N ARG A 264 4.95 9.58 -4.45
CA ARG A 264 4.55 10.99 -4.24
C ARG A 264 3.16 11.11 -3.58
N LEU A 265 2.20 10.30 -4.00
CA LEU A 265 0.89 10.23 -3.35
C LEU A 265 0.97 9.64 -1.93
N GLY A 266 2.04 8.89 -1.62
CA GLY A 266 2.29 8.28 -0.31
C GLY A 266 2.67 9.32 0.70
N THR A 267 3.72 10.10 0.42
CA THR A 267 4.19 11.19 1.29
C THR A 267 3.05 12.11 1.72
N GLN A 268 2.15 12.47 0.79
CA GLN A 268 1.00 13.34 1.09
C GLN A 268 -0.02 12.65 2.03
N GLN A 269 -0.30 11.38 1.79
CA GLN A 269 -1.23 10.60 2.61
C GLN A 269 -0.66 10.35 4.01
N ASP A 270 0.62 10.00 4.09
CA ASP A 270 1.27 9.64 5.35
C ASP A 270 1.29 10.86 6.29
N ALA A 271 1.62 12.04 5.76
CA ALA A 271 1.52 13.30 6.51
C ALA A 271 0.08 13.60 6.98
N TYR A 272 -0.93 13.38 6.13
CA TYR A 272 -2.33 13.56 6.54
C TYR A 272 -2.76 12.59 7.64
N VAL A 273 -2.36 11.32 7.54
CA VAL A 273 -2.65 10.30 8.57
C VAL A 273 -1.96 10.65 9.88
N ALA A 274 -0.68 11.06 9.85
CA ALA A 274 0.07 11.50 11.03
C ALA A 274 -0.62 12.69 11.73
N LYS A 275 -0.99 13.74 10.97
CA LYS A 275 -1.77 14.88 11.49
C LYS A 275 -3.05 14.43 12.18
N ASN A 276 -3.88 13.64 11.50
CA ASN A 276 -5.17 13.22 12.04
C ASN A 276 -5.01 12.32 13.26
N ARG A 277 -3.93 11.54 13.33
CA ARG A 277 -3.63 10.71 14.49
C ARG A 277 -3.27 11.56 15.70
N LEU A 278 -2.42 12.56 15.53
CA LEU A 278 -2.07 13.50 16.59
C LEU A 278 -3.31 14.27 17.10
N LEU A 279 -4.18 14.72 16.18
CA LEU A 279 -5.46 15.35 16.54
C LEU A 279 -6.39 14.40 17.30
N ALA A 280 -6.49 13.14 16.89
CA ALA A 280 -7.32 12.15 17.58
C ALA A 280 -6.82 11.88 19.00
N ILE A 281 -5.50 11.79 19.21
CA ILE A 281 -4.91 11.64 20.55
C ILE A 281 -5.14 12.93 21.36
N ALA A 282 -5.03 14.12 20.77
CA ALA A 282 -5.27 15.37 21.50
C ALA A 282 -6.75 15.57 21.89
N ALA A 283 -7.69 15.05 21.10
CA ALA A 283 -9.12 15.14 21.38
C ALA A 283 -9.58 14.22 22.51
N ASP A 284 -8.90 13.09 22.71
CA ASP A 284 -9.13 12.15 23.80
C ASP A 284 -7.79 11.69 24.38
N PRO A 285 -7.10 12.55 25.16
CA PRO A 285 -5.73 12.29 25.58
C PRO A 285 -5.67 11.15 26.59
N PRO A 286 -4.70 10.24 26.46
CA PRO A 286 -4.46 9.23 27.49
C PRO A 286 -4.18 9.91 28.83
N ARG A 287 -4.64 9.27 29.92
CA ARG A 287 -4.44 9.80 31.28
C ARG A 287 -2.95 10.08 31.54
N GLY A 288 -2.67 11.26 32.08
CA GLY A 288 -1.31 11.66 32.45
C GLY A 288 -0.48 12.23 31.30
N LEU A 289 -1.06 12.48 30.11
CA LEU A 289 -0.33 13.15 29.03
C LEU A 289 -0.08 14.63 29.38
N PRO A 290 1.19 15.09 29.49
CA PRO A 290 1.49 16.46 29.87
C PRO A 290 1.02 17.50 28.85
N SER A 291 0.71 18.72 29.31
CA SER A 291 0.33 19.83 28.43
C SER A 291 1.43 20.20 27.43
N GLN A 292 2.70 20.06 27.83
CA GLN A 292 3.84 20.27 26.94
C GLN A 292 3.86 19.26 25.78
N THR A 293 3.49 18.00 26.04
CA THR A 293 3.36 16.97 24.99
C THR A 293 2.22 17.32 24.03
N LEU A 294 1.06 17.73 24.56
CA LEU A 294 -0.08 18.17 23.74
C LEU A 294 0.28 19.37 22.85
N PHE A 295 1.00 20.35 23.39
CA PHE A 295 1.48 21.50 22.63
C PHE A 295 2.44 21.07 21.50
N LEU A 296 3.41 20.19 21.81
CA LEU A 296 4.33 19.63 20.82
C LEU A 296 3.58 18.87 19.71
N MET A 297 2.57 18.06 20.06
CA MET A 297 1.72 17.37 19.09
C MET A 297 1.03 18.33 18.13
N GLY A 298 0.55 19.49 18.61
CA GLY A 298 -0.02 20.55 17.77
C GLY A 298 0.98 21.07 16.73
N ARG A 299 2.23 21.33 17.15
CA ARG A 299 3.31 21.77 16.24
C ARG A 299 3.69 20.68 15.22
N LEU A 300 3.74 19.42 15.64
CA LEU A 300 3.98 18.29 14.73
C LEU A 300 2.83 18.15 13.71
N ALA A 301 1.59 18.28 14.15
CA ALA A 301 0.42 18.25 13.27
C ALA A 301 0.47 19.35 12.20
N GLU A 302 0.88 20.56 12.57
CA GLU A 302 1.07 21.67 11.61
C GLU A 302 2.20 21.37 10.62
N ARG A 303 3.34 20.86 11.10
CA ARG A 303 4.46 20.41 10.25
C ARG A 303 4.00 19.39 9.19
N HIS A 304 3.20 18.40 9.58
CA HIS A 304 2.64 17.42 8.64
C HIS A 304 1.66 18.08 7.65
N SER A 305 0.84 19.03 8.11
CA SER A 305 -0.07 19.81 7.25
C SER A 305 0.70 20.52 6.12
N MET A 306 1.79 21.20 6.47
CA MET A 306 2.67 21.89 5.51
C MET A 306 3.33 20.90 4.52
N ALA A 307 3.84 19.77 5.01
CA ALA A 307 4.46 18.74 4.18
C ALA A 307 3.45 18.15 3.16
N ALA A 308 2.22 17.90 3.58
CA ALA A 308 1.15 17.44 2.70
C ALA A 308 0.81 18.46 1.60
N ALA A 309 0.77 19.76 1.93
CA ALA A 309 0.54 20.81 0.95
C ALA A 309 1.68 20.87 -0.10
N GLN A 310 2.94 20.77 0.34
CA GLN A 310 4.11 20.81 -0.55
C GLN A 310 4.20 19.60 -1.49
N ALA A 311 3.69 18.43 -1.08
CA ALA A 311 3.73 17.20 -1.87
C ALA A 311 2.88 17.22 -3.16
N ARG A 312 1.99 18.22 -3.33
CA ARG A 312 1.05 18.28 -4.47
C ARG A 312 1.72 18.50 -5.84
N LYS A 313 2.69 19.42 -5.94
CA LYS A 313 3.39 19.71 -7.21
C LYS A 313 4.13 18.48 -7.78
N PRO A 314 4.89 17.70 -6.99
CA PRO A 314 5.48 16.44 -7.44
C PRO A 314 4.48 15.42 -8.00
N VAL A 315 3.28 15.33 -7.42
CA VAL A 315 2.22 14.39 -7.88
C VAL A 315 1.80 14.69 -9.32
N GLU A 316 1.61 15.96 -9.67
CA GLU A 316 1.21 16.37 -11.02
C GLU A 316 2.31 16.05 -12.06
N LYS A 317 3.57 16.32 -11.73
CA LYS A 317 4.73 15.96 -12.57
C LYS A 317 4.79 14.45 -12.81
N ALA A 318 4.59 13.64 -11.77
CA ALA A 318 4.56 12.18 -11.88
C ALA A 318 3.39 11.70 -12.75
N TRP A 319 2.20 12.29 -12.59
CA TRP A 319 1.03 11.94 -13.38
C TRP A 319 1.22 12.21 -14.89
N ARG A 320 1.88 13.31 -15.28
CA ARG A 320 2.24 13.58 -16.68
C ARG A 320 3.07 12.46 -17.31
N LYS A 321 3.98 11.85 -16.56
CA LYS A 321 4.79 10.72 -17.04
C LYS A 321 3.93 9.46 -17.23
N VAL A 322 2.98 9.20 -16.33
CA VAL A 322 2.02 8.09 -16.43
C VAL A 322 1.11 8.23 -17.65
N ARG A 323 0.46 9.38 -17.84
CA ARG A 323 -0.52 9.59 -18.94
C ARG A 323 0.09 9.83 -20.33
N GLY A 324 1.42 10.00 -20.41
CA GLY A 324 2.13 10.39 -21.63
C GLY A 324 2.59 9.20 -22.49
N ARG A 325 3.85 9.26 -22.94
CA ARG A 325 4.47 8.24 -23.81
C ARG A 325 4.37 6.81 -23.26
N ARG A 326 4.46 6.63 -21.94
CA ARG A 326 4.44 5.29 -21.31
C ARG A 326 3.07 4.63 -21.45
N TRP A 327 1.99 5.39 -21.27
CA TRP A 327 0.64 4.89 -21.54
C TRP A 327 0.43 4.56 -23.01
N ARG A 328 0.88 5.43 -23.93
CA ARG A 328 0.77 5.16 -25.37
C ARG A 328 1.47 3.86 -25.76
N ALA A 329 2.71 3.66 -25.30
CA ALA A 329 3.48 2.45 -25.59
C ALA A 329 2.80 1.19 -25.03
N LEU A 330 2.34 1.21 -23.77
CA LEU A 330 1.61 0.08 -23.19
C LEU A 330 0.31 -0.18 -23.95
N ARG A 331 -0.45 0.87 -24.28
CA ARG A 331 -1.72 0.74 -25.01
C ARG A 331 -1.55 0.05 -26.36
N LEU A 332 -0.53 0.43 -27.14
CA LEU A 332 -0.22 -0.22 -28.42
C LEU A 332 0.05 -1.71 -28.23
N LYS A 333 0.85 -2.09 -27.21
CA LYS A 333 1.12 -3.51 -26.93
C LYS A 333 -0.13 -4.27 -26.48
N LEU A 334 -1.03 -3.63 -25.73
CA LEU A 334 -2.34 -4.19 -25.36
C LEU A 334 -3.27 -4.37 -26.57
N GLU A 335 -3.10 -3.59 -27.65
CA GLU A 335 -3.87 -3.71 -28.89
C GLU A 335 -3.30 -4.83 -29.78
N GLU A 336 -1.97 -4.87 -29.93
CA GLU A 336 -1.24 -5.91 -30.66
C GLU A 336 -1.55 -7.32 -30.14
N LEU A 337 -1.44 -7.55 -28.83
CA LEU A 337 -1.70 -8.86 -28.23
C LEU A 337 -3.17 -9.28 -28.30
N ARG A 338 -4.08 -8.30 -28.24
CA ARG A 338 -5.51 -8.57 -28.40
C ARG A 338 -5.83 -8.99 -29.84
N ALA A 339 -5.20 -8.35 -30.83
CA ALA A 339 -5.39 -8.68 -32.24
C ALA A 339 -4.81 -10.07 -32.59
N ALA A 340 -3.74 -10.48 -31.91
CA ALA A 340 -3.14 -11.81 -32.07
C ALA A 340 -3.88 -12.94 -31.32
N SER A 341 -4.86 -12.62 -30.47
CA SER A 341 -5.60 -13.61 -29.69
C SER A 341 -6.99 -13.87 -30.30
N PRO A 342 -7.48 -15.12 -30.33
CA PRO A 342 -8.87 -15.37 -30.69
C PRO A 342 -9.80 -14.58 -29.78
N ALA A 343 -10.86 -14.01 -30.35
CA ALA A 343 -11.79 -13.17 -29.59
C ALA A 343 -12.34 -13.97 -28.39
N PRO A 344 -12.33 -13.39 -27.18
CA PRO A 344 -12.89 -14.09 -26.03
C PRO A 344 -14.40 -14.32 -26.28
N PRO A 345 -14.97 -15.47 -25.89
CA PRO A 345 -16.41 -15.61 -25.87
C PRO A 345 -16.99 -14.47 -25.02
N ALA A 346 -18.12 -13.91 -25.46
CA ALA A 346 -18.77 -12.80 -24.75
C ALA A 346 -18.91 -13.17 -23.27
N ALA A 347 -18.22 -12.44 -22.39
CA ALA A 347 -18.37 -12.63 -20.96
C ALA A 347 -19.85 -12.41 -20.61
N PRO A 348 -20.48 -13.27 -19.79
CA PRO A 348 -21.82 -12.99 -19.33
C PRO A 348 -21.80 -11.64 -18.62
N LEU A 349 -22.55 -10.68 -19.16
CA LEU A 349 -22.85 -9.42 -18.49
C LEU A 349 -23.48 -9.77 -17.15
N ARG A 350 -22.74 -9.65 -16.05
CA ARG A 350 -23.33 -9.58 -14.72
C ARG A 350 -23.08 -8.21 -14.12
N VAL A 351 -24.17 -7.44 -14.12
CA VAL A 351 -24.35 -6.22 -13.35
C VAL A 351 -24.14 -6.57 -11.88
N ALA A 352 -23.09 -6.03 -11.27
CA ALA A 352 -22.92 -6.03 -9.83
C ALA A 352 -22.10 -4.81 -9.43
N ASP A 353 -22.72 -3.63 -9.57
CA ASP A 353 -22.53 -2.60 -8.54
C ASP A 353 -23.17 -3.14 -7.27
N VAL A 354 -22.41 -3.93 -6.49
CA VAL A 354 -22.77 -4.18 -5.10
C VAL A 354 -22.54 -2.87 -4.36
N ASN A 355 -23.62 -2.11 -4.22
CA ASN A 355 -23.77 -1.06 -3.23
C ASN A 355 -23.43 -1.63 -1.85
N LEU A 356 -22.21 -1.39 -1.38
CA LEU A 356 -21.90 -1.36 0.04
C LEU A 356 -22.30 0.02 0.56
N THR A 357 -23.61 0.26 0.67
CA THR A 357 -24.16 1.33 1.50
C THR A 357 -24.87 0.69 2.67
N ALA A 358 -24.33 0.99 3.85
CA ALA A 358 -24.83 0.60 5.15
C ALA A 358 -26.33 0.88 5.30
N ARG A 359 -27.10 -0.11 5.76
CA ARG A 359 -28.25 0.17 6.61
C ARG A 359 -27.72 0.38 8.02
N LEU A 360 -27.67 1.66 8.40
CA LEU A 360 -27.71 2.07 9.79
C LEU A 360 -29.14 1.84 10.25
N GLU A 361 -29.38 0.78 11.04
CA GLU A 361 -30.56 0.72 11.88
C GLU A 361 -30.38 1.75 13.00
N ARG A 362 -31.22 2.79 12.99
CA ARG A 362 -31.40 3.69 14.12
C ARG A 362 -32.40 3.06 15.09
N PRO A 363 -32.25 3.30 16.39
CA PRO A 363 -33.10 2.72 17.43
C PRO A 363 -34.50 3.33 17.41
N SER A 364 -35.50 2.47 17.56
CA SER A 364 -36.88 2.82 17.83
C SER A 364 -37.01 3.35 19.27
N GLN A 365 -37.35 4.62 19.41
CA GLN A 365 -38.23 5.11 20.47
C GLN A 365 -39.45 5.70 19.71
N VAL A 366 -40.71 5.51 20.08
CA VAL A 366 -41.40 5.94 21.32
C VAL A 366 -42.86 5.40 21.29
N ASN A 367 -43.41 5.11 22.48
CA ASN A 367 -44.84 5.02 22.91
C ASN A 367 -45.68 3.76 22.63
N ALA A 368 -45.82 2.91 23.65
CA ALA A 368 -46.99 2.89 24.54
C ALA A 368 -46.55 2.39 25.94
#